data_AF-A0A817ZSH6-F1
#
_entry.id   AF-A0A817ZSH6-F1
#
_cell.length_a   1.000
_cell.length_b   1.000
_cell.length_c   1.000
_cell.angle_alpha   90.00
_cell.angle_beta   90.00
_cell.angle_gamma   90.00
#
_symmetry.space_group_name_H-M   'P 1'
#
loop_
_entity.id
_entity.type
_entity.pdbx_description
1 polymer ?
#
loop_
_entity_poly.entity_id
_entity_poly.type
_entity_poly.pdbx_seq_one_letter_code
_entity_poly.pdbx_strand_id
1 'polypeptide(L)'
;MIAFIQQEAAEKVEEIEAKAEEEFNIEKKSKVQHSNLANASRLSILKARDDYVQALKEEARKQLVILTKYTTILANLIAQGLFLLMETDITLRCRRNDFSLVQQLIPDAIQRYKQELKQKDIKITIDDKNFIADDSFIFLVKNLIFYYFSAGGIELYAMGGKIKVSNTIEARLSMIFNQILPEIQEKLFGINQTENIVIKFFFFKIFFFP
;
A
#
# COMPACT_ATOMS: atom_id res chain seq x y z
N MET A 1 -68.16 29.30 28.55
CA MET A 1 -67.83 27.91 28.93
C MET A 1 -67.28 27.12 27.74
N ILE A 2 -67.98 27.05 26.60
CA ILE A 2 -67.52 26.30 25.41
C ILE A 2 -66.20 26.83 24.82
N ALA A 3 -66.05 28.16 24.68
CA ALA A 3 -64.82 28.77 24.16
C ALA A 3 -63.58 28.51 25.04
N PHE A 4 -63.76 28.46 26.36
CA PHE A 4 -62.70 28.15 27.31
C PHE A 4 -62.26 26.68 27.18
N ILE A 5 -63.21 25.77 27.04
CA ILE A 5 -62.93 24.34 26.82
C ILE A 5 -62.20 24.12 25.48
N GLN A 6 -62.55 24.87 24.44
CA GLN A 6 -61.87 24.79 23.14
C GLN A 6 -60.43 25.32 23.19
N GLN A 7 -60.19 26.42 23.90
CA GLN A 7 -58.85 26.97 24.07
C GLN A 7 -57.97 26.02 24.89
N GLU A 8 -58.47 25.49 26.01
CA GLU A 8 -57.72 24.54 26.84
C GLU A 8 -57.42 23.23 26.07
N ALA A 9 -58.34 22.80 25.20
CA ALA A 9 -58.09 21.67 24.31
C ALA A 9 -56.99 21.96 23.28
N ALA A 10 -56.97 23.16 22.68
CA ALA A 10 -55.95 23.55 21.71
C ALA A 10 -54.55 23.65 22.35
N GLU A 11 -54.44 24.26 23.53
CA GLU A 11 -53.18 24.35 24.28
C GLU A 11 -52.64 22.97 24.66
N LYS A 12 -53.52 22.04 25.08
CA LYS A 12 -53.11 20.65 25.34
C LYS A 12 -52.65 19.90 24.09
N VAL A 13 -53.26 20.14 22.93
CA VAL A 13 -52.82 19.54 21.67
C VAL A 13 -51.43 20.03 21.30
N GLU A 14 -51.17 21.33 21.38
CA GLU A 14 -49.86 21.92 21.09
C GLU A 14 -48.78 21.42 22.07
N GLU A 15 -49.11 21.28 23.36
CA GLU A 15 -48.20 20.71 24.36
C GLU A 15 -47.85 19.24 24.06
N ILE A 16 -48.83 18.45 23.63
CA ILE A 16 -48.62 17.04 23.25
C ILE A 16 -47.75 16.95 22.00
N GLU A 17 -48.00 17.78 20.99
CA GLU A 17 -47.22 17.81 19.74
C GLU A 17 -45.77 18.22 20.01
N ALA A 18 -45.53 19.25 20.83
CA ALA A 18 -44.19 19.69 21.19
C ALA A 18 -43.39 18.61 21.94
N LYS A 19 -44.04 17.91 22.90
CA LYS A 19 -43.41 16.78 23.61
C LYS A 19 -43.11 15.61 22.67
N ALA A 20 -44.02 15.29 21.76
CA ALA A 20 -43.83 14.23 20.78
C ALA A 20 -42.66 14.53 19.82
N GLU A 21 -42.51 15.78 19.38
CA GLU A 21 -41.39 16.19 18.53
C GLU A 21 -40.05 16.17 19.29
N GLU A 22 -40.03 16.57 20.56
CA GLU A 22 -38.85 16.48 21.41
C GLU A 22 -38.40 15.02 21.60
N GLU A 23 -39.33 14.12 21.97
CA GLU A 23 -39.07 12.69 22.11
C GLU A 23 -38.57 12.07 20.81
N PHE A 24 -39.20 12.41 19.67
CA PHE A 24 -38.77 11.95 18.35
C PHE A 24 -37.34 12.40 18.01
N ASN A 25 -37.02 13.66 18.31
CA ASN A 25 -35.69 14.22 18.08
C ASN A 25 -34.62 13.58 18.97
N ILE A 26 -34.95 13.25 20.23
CA ILE A 26 -34.08 12.51 21.14
C ILE A 26 -33.82 11.10 20.61
N GLU A 27 -34.86 10.37 20.20
CA GLU A 27 -34.72 9.02 19.66
C GLU A 27 -33.89 9.01 18.38
N LYS A 28 -34.14 9.98 17.47
CA LYS A 28 -33.35 10.16 16.25
C LYS A 28 -31.88 10.43 16.56
N LYS A 29 -31.58 11.35 17.50
CA LYS A 29 -30.20 11.64 17.93
C LYS A 29 -29.53 10.40 18.52
N SER A 30 -30.24 9.64 19.36
CA SER A 30 -29.74 8.40 19.95
C SER A 30 -29.38 7.36 18.88
N LYS A 31 -30.25 7.16 17.87
CA LYS A 31 -29.97 6.26 16.73
C LYS A 31 -28.73 6.69 15.93
N VAL A 32 -28.59 7.99 15.65
CA VAL A 32 -27.40 8.54 14.95
C VAL A 32 -26.14 8.35 15.78
N GLN A 33 -26.19 8.66 17.08
CA GLN A 33 -25.05 8.47 17.99
C GLN A 33 -24.64 7.00 18.07
N HIS A 34 -25.60 6.08 18.22
CA HIS A 34 -25.32 4.65 18.23
C HIS A 34 -24.68 4.20 16.92
N SER A 35 -25.16 4.67 15.77
CA SER A 35 -24.55 4.36 14.46
C SER A 35 -23.13 4.89 14.35
N ASN A 36 -22.89 6.14 14.77
CA ASN A 36 -21.56 6.76 14.77
C ASN A 36 -20.58 6.02 15.67
N LEU A 37 -21.00 5.60 16.87
CA LEU A 37 -20.18 4.84 17.81
C LEU A 37 -19.81 3.45 17.25
N ALA A 38 -20.77 2.76 16.63
CA ALA A 38 -20.52 1.47 15.98
C ALA A 38 -19.53 1.61 14.81
N ASN A 39 -19.69 2.65 13.98
CA ASN A 39 -18.78 2.94 12.87
C ASN A 39 -17.37 3.32 13.36
N ALA A 40 -17.26 4.13 14.41
CA ALA A 40 -15.98 4.49 15.01
C ALA A 40 -15.24 3.25 15.55
N SER A 41 -15.98 2.36 16.23
CA SER A 41 -15.45 1.09 16.72
C SER A 41 -14.96 0.21 15.57
N ARG A 42 -15.74 0.06 14.50
CA ARG A 42 -15.35 -0.68 13.29
C ARG A 42 -14.07 -0.10 12.66
N LEU A 43 -13.99 1.21 12.47
CA LEU A 43 -12.81 1.87 11.88
C LEU A 43 -11.57 1.67 12.76
N SER A 44 -11.73 1.68 14.09
CA SER A 44 -10.61 1.44 15.01
C SER A 44 -10.04 0.03 14.88
N ILE A 45 -10.90 -0.98 14.67
CA ILE A 45 -10.48 -2.38 14.46
C ILE A 45 -9.78 -2.52 13.12
N LEU A 46 -10.32 -1.94 12.05
CA LEU A 46 -9.70 -1.97 10.72
C LEU A 46 -8.31 -1.32 10.76
N LYS A 47 -8.21 -0.15 11.40
CA LYS A 47 -6.93 0.52 11.60
C LYS A 47 -5.93 -0.32 12.39
N ALA A 48 -6.37 -1.01 13.45
CA ALA A 48 -5.49 -1.89 14.22
C ALA A 48 -5.01 -3.10 13.40
N ARG A 49 -5.85 -3.65 12.52
CA ARG A 49 -5.46 -4.72 11.58
C ARG A 49 -4.44 -4.22 10.57
N ASP A 50 -4.68 -3.06 9.97
CA ASP A 50 -3.77 -2.45 9.01
C ASP A 50 -2.41 -2.11 9.67
N ASP A 51 -2.42 -1.53 10.86
CA ASP A 51 -1.21 -1.23 11.65
C ASP A 51 -0.39 -2.51 11.90
N TYR A 52 -1.03 -3.63 12.23
CA TYR A 52 -0.36 -4.91 12.47
C TYR A 52 0.27 -5.48 11.21
N VAL A 53 -0.45 -5.43 10.09
CA VAL A 53 0.03 -5.89 8.78
C VAL A 53 1.23 -5.05 8.33
N GLN A 54 1.20 -3.72 8.55
CA GLN A 54 2.36 -2.86 8.27
C GLN A 54 3.55 -3.18 9.17
N ALA A 55 3.32 -3.45 10.46
CA ALA A 55 4.40 -3.87 11.36
C ALA A 55 5.06 -5.18 10.89
N LEU A 56 4.28 -6.14 10.38
CA LEU A 56 4.81 -7.38 9.81
C LEU A 56 5.65 -7.13 8.56
N LYS A 57 5.21 -6.20 7.68
CA LYS A 57 5.99 -5.79 6.51
C LYS A 57 7.35 -5.19 6.90
N GLU A 58 7.37 -4.35 7.92
CA GLU A 58 8.62 -3.75 8.43
C GLU A 58 9.53 -4.78 9.09
N GLU A 59 8.99 -5.77 9.80
CA GLU A 59 9.81 -6.85 10.35
C GLU A 59 10.44 -7.71 9.25
N ALA A 60 9.68 -8.03 8.20
CA ALA A 60 10.20 -8.73 7.02
C ALA A 60 11.31 -7.91 6.34
N ARG A 61 11.18 -6.59 6.29
CA ARG A 61 12.21 -5.69 5.75
C ARG A 61 13.52 -5.78 6.54
N LYS A 62 13.47 -5.80 7.88
CA LYS A 62 14.69 -5.93 8.71
C LYS A 62 15.47 -7.21 8.41
N GLN A 63 14.76 -8.32 8.18
CA GLN A 63 15.38 -9.60 7.84
C GLN A 63 16.12 -9.57 6.49
N LEU A 64 15.67 -8.75 5.54
CA LEU A 64 16.33 -8.61 4.23
C LEU A 64 17.70 -7.93 4.29
N VAL A 65 18.02 -7.17 5.35
CA VAL A 65 19.31 -6.49 5.48
C VAL A 65 20.46 -7.47 5.72
N ILE A 66 20.17 -8.70 6.19
CA ILE A 66 21.16 -9.72 6.57
C ILE A 66 21.60 -10.59 5.36
N LEU A 67 21.27 -10.19 4.13
CA LEU A 67 21.53 -11.01 2.95
C LEU A 67 23.03 -11.06 2.58
N THR A 68 23.66 -12.20 2.84
CA THR A 68 25.07 -12.51 2.55
C THR A 68 25.43 -12.49 1.05
N LYS A 69 24.44 -12.38 0.16
CA LYS A 69 24.61 -12.50 -1.31
C LYS A 69 24.25 -11.22 -2.08
N TYR A 70 24.40 -10.05 -1.47
CA TYR A 70 24.00 -8.76 -2.05
C TYR A 70 24.52 -8.52 -3.48
N THR A 71 25.79 -8.83 -3.75
CA THR A 71 26.42 -8.66 -5.08
C THR A 71 25.70 -9.44 -6.19
N THR A 72 25.37 -10.71 -5.93
CA THR A 72 24.66 -11.56 -6.90
C THR A 72 23.23 -11.08 -7.13
N ILE A 73 22.57 -10.59 -6.08
CA ILE A 73 21.22 -10.03 -6.17
C ILE A 73 21.26 -8.76 -7.02
N LEU A 74 22.21 -7.86 -6.75
CA LEU A 74 22.36 -6.61 -7.48
C LEU A 74 22.63 -6.84 -8.98
N ALA A 75 23.51 -7.81 -9.32
CA ALA A 75 23.75 -8.19 -10.70
C ALA A 75 22.48 -8.67 -11.41
N ASN A 76 21.67 -9.49 -10.73
CA ASN A 76 20.40 -9.98 -11.26
C ASN A 76 19.35 -8.86 -11.38
N LEU A 77 19.33 -7.91 -10.45
CA LEU A 77 18.45 -6.73 -10.52
C LEU A 77 18.78 -5.86 -11.72
N ILE A 78 20.08 -5.63 -12.00
CA ILE A 78 20.52 -4.88 -13.19
C ILE A 78 20.04 -5.59 -14.44
N ALA A 79 20.35 -6.88 -14.60
CA ALA A 79 19.94 -7.66 -15.77
C ALA A 79 18.41 -7.64 -15.98
N GLN A 80 17.63 -7.90 -14.93
CA GLN A 80 16.16 -7.89 -15.02
C GLN A 80 15.61 -6.51 -15.41
N GLY A 81 16.19 -5.43 -14.88
CA GLY A 81 15.77 -4.09 -15.24
C GLY A 81 16.08 -3.73 -16.70
N LEU A 82 17.23 -4.20 -17.23
CA LEU A 82 17.57 -4.06 -18.64
C LEU A 82 16.57 -4.82 -19.53
N PHE A 83 16.23 -6.06 -19.17
CA PHE A 83 15.23 -6.86 -19.90
C PHE A 83 13.83 -6.24 -19.86
N LEU A 84 13.46 -5.53 -18.79
CA LEU A 84 12.15 -4.88 -18.68
C LEU A 84 12.07 -3.60 -19.51
N LEU A 85 13.17 -2.85 -19.61
CA LEU A 85 13.20 -1.61 -20.39
C LEU A 85 13.31 -1.88 -21.89
N MET A 86 14.18 -2.81 -22.31
CA MET A 86 14.48 -3.10 -23.71
C MET A 86 14.93 -1.87 -24.53
N GLU A 87 15.62 -0.92 -23.88
CA GLU A 87 16.07 0.34 -24.47
C GLU A 87 17.59 0.37 -24.71
N THR A 88 18.04 1.25 -25.60
CA THR A 88 19.46 1.35 -25.99
C THR A 88 20.28 2.32 -25.15
N ASP A 89 19.66 3.40 -24.65
CA ASP A 89 20.31 4.42 -23.80
C ASP A 89 19.64 4.45 -22.42
N ILE A 90 20.38 4.03 -21.40
CA ILE A 90 19.86 3.80 -20.05
C ILE A 90 20.71 4.55 -19.04
N THR A 91 20.06 5.33 -18.19
CA THR A 91 20.67 5.95 -17.02
C THR A 91 20.36 5.15 -15.76
N LEU A 92 21.40 4.74 -15.03
CA LEU A 92 21.27 3.94 -13.81
C LEU A 92 21.52 4.83 -12.59
N ARG A 93 20.59 4.81 -11.63
CA ARG A 93 20.75 5.39 -10.29
C ARG A 93 20.90 4.28 -9.27
N CYS A 94 21.85 4.46 -8.36
CA CYS A 94 22.11 3.55 -7.26
C CYS A 94 22.36 4.34 -5.97
N ARG A 95 22.59 3.62 -4.88
CA ARG A 95 23.02 4.17 -3.60
C ARG A 95 24.49 4.61 -3.68
N ARG A 96 24.91 5.64 -2.93
CA ARG A 96 26.31 6.12 -2.95
C ARG A 96 27.31 5.02 -2.59
N ASN A 97 27.01 4.22 -1.58
CA ASN A 97 27.87 3.13 -1.13
C ASN A 97 28.01 2.00 -2.18
N ASP A 98 27.02 1.84 -3.04
CA ASP A 98 26.97 0.76 -4.03
C ASP A 98 27.59 1.15 -5.38
N PHE A 99 27.99 2.43 -5.55
CA PHE A 99 28.48 2.96 -6.82
C PHE A 99 29.63 2.11 -7.41
N SER A 100 30.65 1.82 -6.59
CA SER A 100 31.81 1.03 -7.01
C SER A 100 31.43 -0.41 -7.39
N LEU A 101 30.47 -1.01 -6.67
CA LEU A 101 29.99 -2.37 -6.94
C LEU A 101 29.18 -2.41 -8.23
N VAL A 102 28.27 -1.46 -8.42
CA VAL A 102 27.44 -1.37 -9.63
C VAL A 102 28.32 -1.16 -10.87
N GLN A 103 29.34 -0.30 -10.78
CA GLN A 103 30.28 -0.07 -11.89
C GLN A 103 30.98 -1.37 -12.32
N GLN A 104 31.32 -2.24 -11.37
CA GLN A 104 31.92 -3.55 -11.66
C GLN A 104 30.94 -4.56 -12.26
N LEU A 105 29.65 -4.48 -11.92
CA LEU A 105 28.63 -5.45 -12.34
C LEU A 105 27.95 -5.13 -13.69
N ILE A 106 28.07 -3.89 -14.17
CA ILE A 106 27.49 -3.44 -15.45
C ILE A 106 27.99 -4.27 -16.65
N PRO A 107 29.30 -4.53 -16.82
CA PRO A 107 29.80 -5.31 -17.96
C PRO A 107 29.18 -6.72 -18.03
N ASP A 108 29.08 -7.40 -16.88
CA ASP A 108 28.48 -8.72 -16.77
C ASP A 108 26.99 -8.69 -17.14
N ALA A 109 26.26 -7.65 -16.70
CA ALA A 109 24.84 -7.48 -17.03
C ALA A 109 24.62 -7.22 -18.53
N ILE A 110 25.48 -6.40 -19.16
CA ILE A 110 25.45 -6.14 -20.61
C ILE A 110 25.73 -7.43 -21.37
N GLN A 111 26.71 -8.23 -20.92
CA GLN A 111 27.04 -9.50 -21.55
C GLN A 111 25.84 -10.46 -21.52
N ARG A 112 25.17 -10.62 -20.36
CA ARG A 112 23.97 -11.44 -20.23
C ARG A 112 22.83 -10.96 -21.13
N TYR A 113 22.60 -9.65 -21.19
CA TYR A 113 21.57 -9.09 -22.07
C TYR A 113 21.84 -9.37 -23.55
N LYS A 114 23.09 -9.19 -23.99
CA LYS A 114 23.52 -9.46 -25.37
C LYS A 114 23.38 -10.93 -25.76
N GLN A 115 23.67 -11.85 -24.84
CA GLN A 115 23.55 -13.30 -25.06
C GLN A 115 22.11 -13.73 -25.33
N GLU A 116 21.16 -13.23 -24.53
CA GLU A 116 19.75 -13.62 -24.61
C GLU A 116 19.02 -12.97 -25.81
N LEU A 117 19.22 -11.68 -26.05
CA LEU A 117 18.43 -10.92 -27.02
C LEU A 117 19.05 -10.80 -28.42
N LYS A 118 20.31 -11.24 -28.61
CA LYS A 118 21.04 -11.16 -29.90
C LYS A 118 21.01 -9.77 -30.56
N GLN A 119 20.83 -8.71 -29.76
CA GLN A 119 20.67 -7.31 -30.22
C GLN A 119 21.82 -6.41 -29.78
N LYS A 120 21.93 -5.27 -30.48
CA LYS A 120 23.06 -4.32 -30.47
C LYS A 120 23.21 -3.53 -29.17
N ASP A 121 24.41 -2.97 -29.07
CA ASP A 121 25.01 -2.18 -27.99
C ASP A 121 24.04 -1.34 -27.15
N ILE A 122 24.02 -1.65 -25.85
CA ILE A 122 23.40 -0.81 -24.83
C ILE A 122 24.47 0.15 -24.31
N LYS A 123 24.11 1.42 -24.23
CA LYS A 123 24.86 2.42 -23.49
C LYS A 123 24.24 2.58 -22.11
N ILE A 124 25.00 2.22 -21.08
CA ILE A 124 24.60 2.41 -19.68
C ILE A 124 25.46 3.53 -19.09
N THR A 125 24.83 4.59 -18.62
CA THR A 125 25.48 5.69 -17.89
C THR A 125 25.02 5.69 -16.44
N ILE A 126 25.96 5.74 -15.49
CA ILE A 126 25.60 5.89 -14.07
C ILE A 126 25.40 7.39 -13.78
N ASP A 127 24.33 7.75 -13.07
CA ASP A 127 24.07 9.13 -12.66
C ASP A 127 24.86 9.47 -11.39
N ASP A 128 25.87 10.32 -11.52
CA ASP A 128 26.73 10.76 -10.40
C ASP A 128 26.14 11.94 -9.61
N LYS A 129 24.98 12.47 -10.04
CA LYS A 129 24.35 13.65 -9.43
C LYS A 129 23.14 13.27 -8.59
N ASN A 130 22.34 12.33 -9.07
CA ASN A 130 21.11 11.89 -8.39
C ASN A 130 21.26 10.44 -7.92
N PHE A 131 21.67 10.27 -6.67
CA PHE A 131 21.69 8.96 -6.00
C PHE A 131 20.32 8.62 -5.42
N ILE A 132 20.06 7.32 -5.27
CA ILE A 132 18.93 6.84 -4.45
C ILE A 132 19.17 7.33 -3.02
N ALA A 133 18.12 7.84 -2.38
CA ALA A 133 18.20 8.37 -1.03
C ALA A 133 18.83 7.34 -0.09
N ASP A 134 19.92 7.75 0.56
CA ASP A 134 20.57 7.02 1.65
C ASP A 134 19.81 7.17 2.98
N ASP A 135 18.70 7.93 2.95
CA ASP A 135 18.08 8.56 4.10
C ASP A 135 17.80 7.54 5.20
N SER A 136 18.67 7.59 6.20
CA SER A 136 18.46 7.01 7.51
C SER A 136 17.41 7.86 8.22
N PHE A 137 16.16 7.75 7.78
CA PHE A 137 15.08 8.53 8.36
C PHE A 137 14.59 7.85 9.64
N ILE A 138 14.71 8.55 10.76
CA ILE A 138 14.11 8.13 12.02
C ILE A 138 12.69 8.67 12.03
N PHE A 139 11.70 7.78 11.99
CA PHE A 139 10.31 8.17 12.23
C PHE A 139 9.80 7.56 13.52
N LEU A 140 9.08 8.38 14.29
CA LEU A 140 8.57 8.02 15.60
C LEU A 140 7.08 7.68 15.47
N VAL A 141 6.76 6.39 15.48
CA VAL A 141 5.36 5.92 15.49
C VAL A 141 5.08 5.36 16.88
N LYS A 142 4.12 5.95 17.59
CA LYS A 142 3.64 5.47 18.91
C LYS A 142 4.78 5.17 19.91
N ASN A 143 5.74 6.10 20.07
CA ASN A 143 6.90 5.97 20.98
C ASN A 143 7.91 4.85 20.66
N LEU A 144 7.84 4.24 19.46
CA LEU A 144 8.88 3.35 18.95
C LEU A 144 9.76 4.08 17.94
N ILE A 145 11.08 3.96 18.12
CA ILE A 145 12.09 4.48 17.19
C ILE A 145 12.22 3.47 16.04
N PHE A 146 11.81 3.87 14.85
CA PHE A 146 12.04 3.08 13.63
C PHE A 146 13.19 3.70 12.85
N TYR A 147 14.26 2.91 12.67
CA TYR A 147 15.36 3.26 11.77
C TYR A 147 15.00 2.80 10.35
N TYR A 148 14.75 3.73 9.45
CA TYR A 148 14.58 3.41 8.04
C TYR A 148 15.95 3.41 7.38
N PHE A 149 16.47 2.24 7.04
CA PHE A 149 17.63 2.14 6.15
C PHE A 149 17.15 1.71 4.77
N SER A 150 17.55 2.41 3.72
CA SER A 150 17.40 1.85 2.39
C SER A 150 18.27 0.59 2.29
N ALA A 151 17.65 -0.55 2.02
CA ALA A 151 18.29 -1.83 1.78
C ALA A 151 19.05 -1.83 0.43
N GLY A 152 18.78 -0.85 -0.43
CA GLY A 152 19.52 -0.57 -1.65
C GLY A 152 18.82 -1.07 -2.92
N GLY A 153 19.61 -1.51 -3.89
CA GLY A 153 19.16 -1.83 -5.24
C GLY A 153 19.36 -0.66 -6.22
N ILE A 154 18.59 -0.69 -7.31
CA ILE A 154 18.82 0.20 -8.46
C ILE A 154 17.52 0.80 -8.98
N GLU A 155 17.63 1.95 -9.62
CA GLU A 155 16.60 2.52 -10.47
C GLU A 155 17.16 2.76 -11.86
N LEU A 156 16.44 2.36 -12.89
CA LEU A 156 16.81 2.56 -14.28
C LEU A 156 15.87 3.56 -14.93
N TYR A 157 16.44 4.44 -15.73
CA TYR A 157 15.73 5.49 -16.45
C TYR A 157 16.06 5.38 -17.94
N ALA A 158 15.04 5.51 -18.78
CA ALA A 158 15.19 5.56 -20.23
C ALA A 158 14.45 6.76 -20.83
N MET A 159 14.73 7.07 -22.10
CA MET A 159 14.13 8.18 -22.85
C MET A 159 14.26 9.54 -22.12
N GLY A 160 15.44 9.85 -21.58
CA GLY A 160 15.68 11.09 -20.84
C GLY A 160 14.90 11.21 -19.53
N GLY A 161 14.52 10.09 -18.92
CA GLY A 161 13.83 10.03 -17.62
C GLY A 161 12.31 9.86 -17.69
N LYS A 162 11.73 9.70 -18.89
CA LYS A 162 10.28 9.46 -19.06
C LYS A 162 9.85 8.08 -18.57
N ILE A 163 10.68 7.07 -18.80
CA ILE A 163 10.42 5.70 -18.35
C ILE A 163 11.32 5.44 -17.15
N LYS A 164 10.71 5.02 -16.04
CA LYS A 164 11.40 4.67 -14.79
C LYS A 164 11.06 3.25 -14.41
N VAL A 165 12.09 2.45 -14.16
CA VAL A 165 11.98 1.11 -13.54
C VAL A 165 12.65 1.18 -12.18
N SER A 166 11.86 1.15 -11.11
CA SER A 166 12.37 1.04 -9.75
C SER A 166 12.55 -0.43 -9.40
N ASN A 167 13.81 -0.86 -9.30
CA ASN A 167 14.17 -2.23 -8.98
C ASN A 167 14.94 -2.29 -7.66
N THR A 168 14.47 -1.52 -6.68
CA THR A 168 14.95 -1.53 -5.30
C THR A 168 14.40 -2.74 -4.55
N ILE A 169 15.09 -3.16 -3.50
CA ILE A 169 14.67 -4.31 -2.69
C ILE A 169 13.32 -4.02 -2.03
N GLU A 170 13.09 -2.78 -1.62
CA GLU A 170 11.86 -2.29 -1.01
C GLU A 170 10.68 -2.26 -1.97
N ALA A 171 10.91 -1.83 -3.21
CA ALA A 171 9.87 -1.87 -4.26
C ALA A 171 9.43 -3.31 -4.51
N ARG A 172 10.38 -4.24 -4.56
CA ARG A 172 10.09 -5.68 -4.70
C ARG A 172 9.35 -6.25 -3.50
N LEU A 173 9.82 -5.96 -2.29
CA LEU A 173 9.14 -6.40 -1.07
C LEU A 173 7.70 -5.89 -1.06
N SER A 174 7.50 -4.61 -1.40
CA SER A 174 6.16 -4.01 -1.45
C SER A 174 5.28 -4.64 -2.53
N MET A 175 5.84 -4.94 -3.70
CA MET A 175 5.14 -5.61 -4.79
C MET A 175 4.68 -7.02 -4.38
N ILE A 176 5.61 -7.83 -3.84
CA ILE A 176 5.30 -9.19 -3.36
C ILE A 176 4.29 -9.13 -2.22
N PHE A 177 4.52 -8.24 -1.25
CA PHE A 177 3.64 -8.07 -0.10
C PHE A 177 2.21 -7.78 -0.52
N ASN A 178 1.99 -6.88 -1.49
CA ASN A 178 0.66 -6.56 -2.00
C ASN A 178 -0.01 -7.74 -2.73
N GLN A 179 0.78 -8.58 -3.40
CA GLN A 179 0.26 -9.79 -4.07
C GLN A 179 -0.20 -10.85 -3.06
N ILE A 180 0.58 -11.06 -2.00
CA ILE A 180 0.28 -12.07 -0.96
C ILE A 180 -0.59 -11.50 0.18
N LEU A 181 -0.87 -10.20 0.17
CA LEU A 181 -1.63 -9.52 1.21
C LEU A 181 -2.97 -10.19 1.51
N PRO A 182 -3.78 -10.63 0.52
CA PRO A 182 -5.03 -11.32 0.78
C PRO A 182 -4.82 -12.62 1.58
N GLU A 183 -3.81 -13.42 1.23
CA GLU A 183 -3.48 -14.67 1.93
C GLU A 183 -2.99 -14.41 3.37
N ILE A 184 -2.20 -13.35 3.57
CA ILE A 184 -1.76 -12.92 4.90
C ILE A 184 -2.96 -12.52 5.75
N GLN A 185 -3.87 -11.70 5.21
CA GLN A 185 -5.07 -11.26 5.91
C GLN A 185 -5.98 -12.44 6.27
N GLU A 186 -6.17 -13.37 5.35
CA GLU A 186 -6.95 -14.59 5.58
C GLU A 186 -6.35 -15.45 6.69
N LYS A 187 -5.02 -15.67 6.68
CA LYS A 187 -4.35 -16.47 7.72
C LYS A 187 -4.34 -15.80 9.09
N LEU A 188 -4.20 -14.47 9.15
CA LEU A 188 -4.12 -13.73 10.42
C LEU A 188 -5.49 -13.46 11.04
N PHE A 189 -6.51 -13.18 10.22
CA PHE A 189 -7.81 -12.69 10.71
C PHE A 189 -9.00 -13.61 10.35
N GLY A 190 -8.76 -14.66 9.56
CA GLY A 190 -9.80 -15.56 9.07
C GLY A 190 -10.53 -15.01 7.83
N ILE A 191 -11.33 -15.88 7.21
CA ILE A 191 -12.11 -15.54 6.00
C ILE A 191 -13.32 -14.68 6.39
N ASN A 192 -13.54 -13.57 5.68
CA ASN A 192 -14.80 -12.83 5.76
C ASN A 192 -15.91 -13.65 5.08
N GLN A 193 -16.85 -14.18 5.87
CA GLN A 193 -17.96 -14.99 5.36
C GLN A 193 -18.85 -14.24 4.34
N THR A 194 -18.92 -12.90 4.45
CA THR A 194 -19.68 -12.04 3.53
C THR A 194 -19.04 -11.87 2.14
N GLU A 195 -17.70 -11.87 2.03
CA GLU A 195 -17.01 -11.73 0.74
C GLU A 195 -17.15 -13.00 -0.13
N ASN A 196 -17.21 -14.15 0.53
CA ASN A 196 -17.40 -15.45 -0.11
C ASN A 196 -18.77 -15.57 -0.82
N ILE A 197 -19.79 -14.91 -0.28
CA ILE A 197 -21.13 -14.86 -0.89
C ILE A 197 -21.10 -13.99 -2.14
N VAL A 198 -20.46 -12.82 -2.10
CA VAL A 198 -20.41 -11.89 -3.25
C VAL A 198 -19.61 -12.49 -4.40
N ILE A 199 -18.45 -13.11 -4.14
CA ILE A 199 -17.64 -13.75 -5.20
C ILE A 199 -18.39 -14.93 -5.81
N LYS A 200 -19.04 -15.79 -5.00
CA LYS A 200 -19.91 -16.85 -5.51
C LYS A 200 -21.08 -16.30 -6.33
N PHE A 201 -21.72 -15.23 -5.88
CA PHE A 201 -22.83 -14.61 -6.60
C PHE A 201 -22.38 -13.98 -7.92
N PHE A 202 -21.22 -13.32 -7.94
CA PHE A 202 -20.66 -12.72 -9.15
C PHE A 202 -20.21 -13.78 -10.16
N PHE A 203 -19.53 -14.84 -9.72
CA PHE A 203 -19.17 -15.97 -10.58
C PHE A 203 -20.42 -16.69 -11.10
N PHE A 204 -21.43 -16.91 -10.25
CA PHE A 204 -22.69 -17.52 -10.67
C PHE A 204 -23.42 -16.66 -11.71
N LYS A 205 -23.44 -15.33 -11.54
CA LYS A 205 -24.12 -14.43 -12.49
C LYS A 205 -23.39 -14.30 -13.83
N ILE A 206 -22.05 -14.42 -13.85
CA ILE A 206 -21.23 -14.37 -15.07
C ILE A 206 -21.27 -15.71 -15.84
N PHE A 207 -21.33 -16.85 -15.15
CA PHE A 207 -21.26 -18.17 -15.79
C PHE A 207 -22.62 -18.86 -15.99
N PHE A 208 -23.67 -18.49 -15.23
CA PHE A 208 -24.97 -19.18 -15.25
C PHE A 208 -26.16 -18.33 -15.72
N PHE A 209 -25.94 -17.10 -16.18
CA PHE A 209 -26.95 -16.34 -16.92
C PHE A 209 -26.40 -15.94 -18.30
N PRO A 210 -27.10 -16.28 -19.41
CA PRO A 210 -26.71 -15.85 -20.75
C PRO A 210 -26.87 -14.34 -20.96
#